data_AF-A0A126ZDH3-F1
#
_entry.id   AF-A0A126ZDH3-F1
#
_cell.length_a   1.000
_cell.length_b   1.000
_cell.length_c   1.000
_cell.angle_alpha   90.00
_cell.angle_beta   90.00
_cell.angle_gamma   90.00
#
_symmetry.space_group_name_H-M   'P 1'
#
loop_
_entity.id
_entity.type
_entity.pdbx_description
1 polymer ?
#
loop_
_entity_poly.entity_id
_entity_poly.type
_entity_poly.pdbx_seq_one_letter_code
_entity_poly.pdbx_strand_id
1 'polypeptide(L)'
;MNAVQSAPSTRIASAPPPCFESTPAAPGTRAFLHLLKAFRASGGTAPGDAMSEMMKDHRRGDLVTLARLIVSRQVFGFGWRGSLWLPMFQFDPADLSVAFAPQAVRLELPDALDGWAVACWFAEPHEVLGGHLPVDLVGSDLRAVRDAARATCARLRT
;
A
#
# COMPACT_ATOMS: atom_id res chain seq x y z
N MET A 1 61.28 -14.21 6.48
CA MET A 1 60.32 -13.58 7.41
C MET A 1 59.37 -12.74 6.58
N ASN A 2 58.21 -13.30 6.20
CA ASN A 2 57.26 -12.64 5.29
C ASN A 2 56.21 -11.87 6.09
N ALA A 3 56.07 -10.58 5.77
CA ALA A 3 54.98 -9.73 6.25
C ALA A 3 53.70 -10.04 5.46
N VAL A 4 52.64 -10.41 6.16
CA VAL A 4 51.31 -10.56 5.59
C VAL A 4 50.61 -9.20 5.68
N GLN A 5 50.32 -8.63 4.51
CA GLN A 5 49.67 -7.35 4.33
C GLN A 5 48.14 -7.55 4.38
N SER A 6 47.49 -7.03 5.41
CA SER A 6 46.03 -7.06 5.54
C SER A 6 45.37 -6.06 4.60
N ALA A 7 44.46 -6.54 3.75
CA ALA A 7 43.60 -5.72 2.90
C ALA A 7 42.48 -5.06 3.73
N PRO A 8 41.99 -3.86 3.35
CA PRO A 8 40.87 -3.22 4.03
C PRO A 8 39.53 -3.84 3.62
N SER A 9 38.77 -4.35 4.60
CA SER A 9 37.36 -4.72 4.42
C SER A 9 36.52 -3.48 4.08
N THR A 10 36.07 -3.41 2.84
CA THR A 10 35.05 -2.43 2.42
C THR A 10 33.74 -2.74 3.15
N ARG A 11 33.37 -1.90 4.12
CA ARG A 11 32.01 -1.85 4.65
C ARG A 11 31.07 -1.45 3.51
N ILE A 12 30.21 -2.38 3.10
CA ILE A 12 29.02 -2.02 2.34
C ILE A 12 28.17 -1.16 3.30
N ALA A 13 28.08 0.13 3.02
CA ALA A 13 27.15 1.01 3.70
C ALA A 13 25.73 0.48 3.40
N SER A 14 25.07 -0.04 4.43
CA SER A 14 23.64 -0.34 4.39
C SER A 14 22.93 0.96 4.01
N ALA A 15 22.23 0.96 2.87
CA ALA A 15 21.26 2.01 2.60
C ALA A 15 20.31 2.10 3.80
N PRO A 16 19.92 3.31 4.24
CA PRO A 16 18.87 3.44 5.24
C PRO A 16 17.62 2.71 4.72
N PRO A 17 16.84 2.00 5.58
CA PRO A 17 15.49 1.61 5.20
C PRO A 17 14.77 2.87 4.69
N PRO A 18 13.84 2.75 3.73
CA PRO A 18 13.09 3.91 3.24
C PRO A 18 12.57 4.67 4.47
N CYS A 19 13.13 5.85 4.70
CA CYS A 19 12.75 6.69 5.81
C CYS A 19 11.27 7.02 5.59
N PHE A 20 10.39 6.37 6.36
CA PHE A 20 9.03 6.84 6.50
C PHE A 20 9.15 8.17 7.27
N GLU A 21 9.17 9.26 6.51
CA GLU A 21 9.29 10.62 7.03
C GLU A 21 8.29 10.85 8.17
N SER A 22 8.77 11.56 9.19
CA SER A 22 8.08 11.90 10.43
C SER A 22 6.66 12.41 10.20
N THR A 23 5.67 11.62 10.61
CA THR A 23 4.25 11.87 10.39
C THR A 23 3.68 12.86 11.41
N PRO A 24 2.66 13.68 11.05
CA PRO A 24 1.70 14.25 12.02
C PRO A 24 1.20 13.18 12.99
N ALA A 25 0.65 13.59 14.15
CA ALA A 25 0.23 12.69 15.25
C ALA A 25 -0.28 11.34 14.72
N ALA A 26 0.47 10.27 15.03
CA ALA A 26 0.19 8.94 14.52
C ALA A 26 -1.31 8.63 14.68
N PRO A 27 -1.96 7.98 13.70
CA PRO A 27 -3.40 7.79 13.76
C PRO A 27 -3.83 7.14 15.09
N GLY A 28 -5.08 7.31 15.49
CA GLY A 28 -5.60 6.67 16.69
C GLY A 28 -5.97 5.21 16.46
N THR A 29 -6.01 4.39 17.52
CA THR A 29 -6.44 2.97 17.44
C THR A 29 -7.81 2.82 16.76
N ARG A 30 -8.73 3.75 17.02
CA ARG A 30 -10.05 3.77 16.40
C ARG A 30 -9.99 3.91 14.87
N ALA A 31 -9.08 4.75 14.36
CA ALA A 31 -8.91 4.96 12.93
C ALA A 31 -8.31 3.71 12.26
N PHE A 32 -7.37 3.04 12.92
CA PHE A 32 -6.86 1.75 12.46
C PHE A 32 -7.95 0.68 12.41
N LEU A 33 -8.73 0.53 13.49
CA LEU A 33 -9.85 -0.42 13.53
C LEU A 33 -10.92 -0.10 12.47
N HIS A 34 -11.11 1.18 12.13
CA HIS A 34 -11.99 1.57 11.03
C HIS A 34 -11.51 1.01 9.69
N LEU A 35 -10.21 1.16 9.36
CA LEU A 35 -9.63 0.58 8.14
C LEU A 35 -9.75 -0.95 8.13
N LEU A 36 -9.45 -1.62 9.25
CA LEU A 36 -9.61 -3.08 9.34
C LEU A 36 -11.05 -3.52 9.08
N LYS A 37 -12.02 -2.79 9.62
CA LYS A 37 -13.45 -3.07 9.43
C LYS A 37 -13.86 -2.86 7.97
N ALA A 38 -13.45 -1.74 7.36
CA ALA A 38 -13.80 -1.40 5.99
C ALA A 38 -13.28 -2.42 4.98
N PHE A 39 -12.05 -2.92 5.17
CA PHE A 39 -11.46 -3.89 4.24
C PHE A 39 -11.87 -5.34 4.50
N ARG A 40 -12.63 -5.62 5.57
CA ARG A 40 -12.96 -7.00 5.95
C ARG A 40 -13.70 -7.77 4.84
N ALA A 41 -14.62 -7.11 4.14
CA ALA A 41 -15.39 -7.72 3.05
C ALA A 41 -14.54 -7.97 1.78
N SER A 42 -13.43 -7.26 1.62
CA SER A 42 -12.55 -7.30 0.45
C SER A 42 -11.24 -8.05 0.69
N GLY A 43 -11.25 -9.02 1.61
CA GLY A 43 -10.09 -9.87 1.93
C GLY A 43 -9.27 -9.39 3.13
N GLY A 44 -9.64 -8.27 3.75
CA GLY A 44 -9.01 -7.75 4.96
C GLY A 44 -7.68 -7.06 4.70
N THR A 45 -6.82 -7.10 5.71
CA THR A 45 -5.46 -6.52 5.66
C THR A 45 -4.45 -7.52 6.17
N ALA A 46 -3.26 -7.55 5.58
CA ALA A 46 -2.13 -8.34 6.06
C ALA A 46 -0.97 -7.44 6.52
N PRO A 47 -0.22 -7.84 7.56
CA PRO A 47 1.11 -7.31 7.83
C PRO A 47 2.05 -7.49 6.62
N GLY A 48 2.96 -6.55 6.39
CA GLY A 48 3.85 -6.57 5.22
C GLY A 48 4.84 -7.73 5.18
N ASP A 49 5.32 -8.19 6.34
CA ASP A 49 6.13 -9.39 6.48
C ASP A 49 5.32 -10.66 6.13
N ALA A 50 4.10 -10.79 6.65
CA ALA A 50 3.20 -11.89 6.29
C ALA A 50 2.89 -11.90 4.79
N MET A 51 2.63 -10.74 4.18
CA MET A 51 2.43 -10.64 2.72
C MET A 51 3.67 -11.05 1.93
N SER A 52 4.86 -10.63 2.37
CA SER A 52 6.12 -11.05 1.74
C SER A 52 6.30 -12.57 1.78
N GLU A 53 6.01 -13.22 2.91
CA GLU A 53 6.10 -14.69 2.99
C GLU A 53 5.06 -15.36 2.08
N MET A 54 3.81 -14.88 2.05
CA MET A 54 2.80 -15.39 1.12
C MET A 54 3.25 -15.26 -0.35
N MET A 55 3.86 -14.15 -0.74
CA MET A 55 4.38 -13.96 -2.11
C MET A 55 5.50 -14.93 -2.45
N LYS A 56 6.36 -15.27 -1.48
CA LYS A 56 7.44 -16.25 -1.67
C LYS A 56 6.87 -17.64 -1.92
N ASP A 57 5.90 -18.05 -1.10
CA ASP A 57 5.25 -19.35 -1.22
C ASP A 57 4.56 -19.54 -2.58
N HIS A 58 3.99 -18.46 -3.12
CA HIS A 58 3.34 -18.44 -4.43
C HIS A 58 4.30 -18.15 -5.59
N ARG A 59 5.62 -18.06 -5.35
CA ARG A 59 6.65 -17.72 -6.33
C ARG A 59 6.38 -16.41 -7.09
N ARG A 60 5.71 -15.45 -6.44
CA ARG A 60 5.42 -14.11 -6.98
C ARG A 60 6.47 -13.08 -6.65
N GLY A 61 7.34 -13.38 -5.70
CA GLY A 61 8.43 -12.52 -5.28
C GLY A 61 8.65 -12.60 -3.78
N ASP A 62 9.22 -11.54 -3.24
CA ASP A 62 9.63 -11.42 -1.85
C ASP A 62 9.42 -9.99 -1.33
N LEU A 63 9.98 -9.68 -0.17
CA LEU A 63 9.93 -8.33 0.40
C LEU A 63 10.48 -7.25 -0.54
N VAL A 64 11.53 -7.54 -1.31
CA VAL A 64 12.11 -6.58 -2.28
C VAL A 64 11.12 -6.34 -3.41
N THR A 65 10.45 -7.38 -3.87
CA THR A 65 9.39 -7.29 -4.89
C THR A 65 8.21 -6.46 -4.37
N LEU A 66 7.75 -6.72 -3.14
CA LEU A 66 6.69 -5.96 -2.50
C LEU A 66 7.05 -4.47 -2.36
N ALA A 67 8.28 -4.17 -1.91
CA ALA A 67 8.76 -2.80 -1.79
C ALA A 67 8.77 -2.08 -3.15
N ARG A 68 9.20 -2.77 -4.22
CA ARG A 68 9.15 -2.23 -5.59
C ARG A 68 7.72 -1.94 -6.04
N LEU A 69 6.75 -2.82 -5.75
CA LEU A 69 5.35 -2.59 -6.08
C LEU A 69 4.79 -1.34 -5.37
N ILE A 70 5.16 -1.12 -4.11
CA ILE A 70 4.76 0.07 -3.34
C ILE A 70 5.41 1.34 -3.91
N VAL A 71 6.73 1.32 -4.12
CA VAL A 71 7.48 2.48 -4.65
C VAL A 71 7.01 2.84 -6.06
N SER A 72 6.70 1.85 -6.90
CA SER A 72 6.14 2.06 -8.25
C SER A 72 4.63 2.35 -8.25
N ARG A 73 4.01 2.53 -7.07
CA ARG A 73 2.58 2.85 -6.89
C ARG A 73 1.63 1.83 -7.52
N GLN A 74 2.09 0.60 -7.73
CA GLN A 74 1.25 -0.48 -8.21
C GLN A 74 0.32 -1.00 -7.11
N VAL A 75 0.83 -0.98 -5.87
CA VAL A 75 0.06 -1.24 -4.66
C VAL A 75 0.37 -0.16 -3.63
N PHE A 76 -0.39 -0.11 -2.54
CA PHE A 76 -0.13 0.73 -1.39
C PHE A 76 -0.26 -0.08 -0.10
N GLY A 77 0.41 0.41 0.94
CA GLY A 77 0.21 -0.02 2.31
C GLY A 77 0.27 1.20 3.22
N PHE A 78 -0.21 1.06 4.44
CA PHE A 78 -0.26 2.14 5.43
C PHE A 78 0.47 1.75 6.71
N GLY A 79 1.11 2.74 7.35
CA GLY A 79 1.83 2.53 8.59
C GLY A 79 0.91 2.53 9.80
N TRP A 80 1.11 1.58 10.72
CA TRP A 80 0.47 1.54 12.03
C TRP A 80 1.45 1.02 13.08
N ARG A 81 1.73 1.83 14.12
CA ARG A 81 2.64 1.47 15.24
C ARG A 81 3.98 0.85 14.79
N GLY A 82 4.60 1.45 13.78
CA GLY A 82 5.90 0.99 13.24
C GLY A 82 5.83 -0.22 12.33
N SER A 83 4.63 -0.71 11.99
CA SER A 83 4.42 -1.84 11.06
C SER A 83 3.71 -1.38 9.79
N LEU A 84 4.06 -1.98 8.66
CA LEU A 84 3.36 -1.80 7.38
C LEU A 84 2.18 -2.78 7.29
N TRP A 85 1.02 -2.27 6.87
CA TRP A 85 -0.19 -3.04 6.62
C TRP A 85 -0.66 -2.87 5.18
N LEU A 86 -1.09 -3.96 4.55
CA LEU A 86 -1.56 -3.99 3.17
C LEU A 86 -3.03 -4.41 3.10
N PRO A 87 -3.91 -3.60 2.50
CA PRO A 87 -5.22 -4.06 2.08
C PRO A 87 -5.12 -5.16 1.02
N MET A 88 -5.79 -6.29 1.26
CA MET A 88 -5.64 -7.51 0.44
C MET A 88 -6.36 -7.45 -0.90
N PHE A 89 -7.37 -6.58 -1.04
CA PHE A 89 -8.13 -6.42 -2.28
C PHE A 89 -7.30 -6.00 -3.50
N GLN A 90 -6.06 -5.55 -3.27
CA GLN A 90 -5.09 -5.18 -4.30
C GLN A 90 -4.43 -6.38 -4.98
N PHE A 91 -4.68 -7.59 -4.49
CA PHE A 91 -4.09 -8.82 -4.99
C PHE A 91 -5.19 -9.80 -5.40
N ASP A 92 -4.94 -10.56 -6.45
CA ASP A 92 -5.81 -11.68 -6.81
C ASP A 92 -5.66 -12.80 -5.76
N PRO A 93 -6.75 -13.28 -5.15
CA PRO A 93 -6.69 -14.27 -4.08
C PRO A 93 -6.23 -15.65 -4.55
N ALA A 94 -6.30 -15.95 -5.86
CA ALA A 94 -5.89 -17.25 -6.40
C ALA A 94 -4.37 -17.35 -6.56
N ASP A 95 -3.69 -16.26 -6.91
CA ASP A 95 -2.28 -16.30 -7.30
C ASP A 95 -1.40 -15.16 -6.78
N LEU A 96 -1.96 -14.22 -6.01
CA LEU A 96 -1.32 -13.03 -5.45
C LEU A 96 -0.69 -12.09 -6.49
N SER A 97 -1.14 -12.15 -7.74
CA SER A 97 -0.84 -11.11 -8.73
C SER A 97 -1.52 -9.78 -8.36
N VAL A 98 -0.98 -8.65 -8.81
CA VAL A 98 -1.59 -7.34 -8.54
C VAL A 98 -2.89 -7.20 -9.33
N ALA A 99 -3.98 -6.91 -8.63
CA ALA A 99 -5.29 -6.70 -9.23
C ALA A 99 -5.31 -5.37 -10.01
N PHE A 100 -5.72 -5.45 -11.29
CA PHE A 100 -5.75 -4.29 -12.19
C PHE A 100 -6.64 -3.15 -11.68
N ALA A 101 -7.82 -3.46 -11.14
CA ALA A 101 -8.82 -2.46 -10.79
C ALA A 101 -8.36 -1.51 -9.66
N PRO A 102 -7.88 -2.00 -8.50
CA PRO A 102 -7.29 -1.15 -7.46
C PRO A 102 -6.08 -0.35 -7.94
N GLN A 103 -5.20 -0.98 -8.72
CA GLN A 103 -4.02 -0.32 -9.29
C GLN A 103 -4.43 0.85 -10.21
N ALA A 104 -5.42 0.65 -11.07
CA ALA A 104 -5.91 1.69 -11.97
C ALA A 104 -6.47 2.90 -11.20
N VAL A 105 -7.16 2.67 -10.08
CA VAL A 105 -7.64 3.74 -9.19
C VAL A 105 -6.48 4.43 -8.46
N ARG A 106 -5.49 3.65 -7.98
CA ARG A 106 -4.29 4.17 -7.30
C ARG A 106 -3.52 5.16 -8.15
N LEU A 107 -3.45 4.92 -9.46
CA LEU A 107 -2.79 5.78 -10.45
C LEU A 107 -3.56 7.07 -10.75
N GLU A 108 -4.87 7.10 -10.52
CA GLU A 108 -5.65 8.33 -10.66
C GLU A 108 -5.44 9.25 -9.45
N LEU A 109 -5.26 8.68 -8.25
CA LEU A 109 -5.07 9.43 -7.00
C LEU A 109 -3.74 10.21 -6.96
N PRO A 110 -3.68 11.37 -6.28
CA PRO A 110 -2.48 12.22 -6.30
C PRO A 110 -1.25 11.52 -5.74
N ASP A 111 -0.09 11.94 -6.23
CA ASP A 111 1.18 11.38 -5.77
C ASP A 111 1.51 11.73 -4.32
N ALA A 112 1.06 12.91 -3.89
CA ALA A 112 1.24 13.43 -2.53
C ALA A 112 0.42 12.72 -1.46
N LEU A 113 -0.57 11.89 -1.82
CA LEU A 113 -1.30 11.11 -0.81
C LEU A 113 -0.43 9.94 -0.33
N ASP A 114 -0.16 9.94 0.98
CA ASP A 114 0.48 8.82 1.66
C ASP A 114 -0.42 7.58 1.68
N GLY A 115 0.15 6.44 2.09
CA GLY A 115 -0.57 5.19 2.13
C GLY A 115 -1.78 5.17 3.07
N TRP A 116 -1.74 5.95 4.17
CA TRP A 116 -2.86 6.05 5.11
C TRP A 116 -4.02 6.83 4.49
N ALA A 117 -3.74 7.97 3.87
CA ALA A 117 -4.74 8.79 3.18
C ALA A 117 -5.37 8.02 2.02
N VAL A 118 -4.57 7.26 1.25
CA VAL A 118 -5.09 6.36 0.22
C VAL A 118 -5.99 5.28 0.82
N ALA A 119 -5.60 4.66 1.94
CA ALA A 119 -6.43 3.68 2.63
C ALA A 119 -7.76 4.28 3.11
N CYS A 120 -7.75 5.45 3.73
CA CYS A 120 -8.96 6.16 4.12
C CYS A 120 -9.85 6.45 2.90
N TRP A 121 -9.27 6.91 1.78
CA TRP A 121 -10.04 7.20 0.58
C TRP A 121 -10.85 6.00 0.10
N PHE A 122 -10.27 4.78 0.12
CA PHE A 122 -10.98 3.54 -0.22
C PHE A 122 -11.98 3.08 0.84
N ALA A 123 -11.75 3.44 2.10
CA ALA A 123 -12.52 2.99 3.27
C ALA A 123 -13.64 3.96 3.68
N GLU A 124 -13.75 5.12 3.05
CA GLU A 124 -14.74 6.14 3.36
C GLU A 124 -15.87 6.17 2.31
N PRO A 125 -17.12 6.47 2.72
CA PRO A 125 -18.21 6.75 1.80
C PRO A 125 -17.92 7.93 0.87
N HIS A 126 -18.19 7.78 -0.43
CA HIS A 126 -18.13 8.89 -1.40
C HIS A 126 -19.52 9.25 -1.91
N GLU A 127 -19.91 10.53 -1.81
CA GLU A 127 -21.21 11.01 -2.31
C GLU A 127 -21.40 10.76 -3.81
N VAL A 128 -20.33 10.90 -4.60
CA VAL A 128 -20.32 10.62 -6.05
C VAL A 128 -20.55 9.13 -6.37
N LEU A 129 -20.36 8.26 -5.39
CA LEU A 129 -20.66 6.82 -5.47
C LEU A 129 -21.98 6.48 -4.75
N GLY A 130 -22.83 7.47 -4.48
CA GLY A 130 -24.07 7.29 -3.74
C GLY A 130 -23.88 6.88 -2.28
N GLY A 131 -22.76 7.28 -1.66
CA GLY A 131 -22.43 6.94 -0.28
C GLY A 131 -21.81 5.54 -0.09
N HIS A 132 -21.48 4.84 -1.17
CA HIS A 132 -20.76 3.57 -1.10
C HIS A 132 -19.26 3.78 -0.87
N LEU A 133 -18.61 2.75 -0.32
CA LEU A 133 -17.17 2.71 -0.19
C LEU A 133 -16.54 2.32 -1.54
N PRO A 134 -15.47 2.98 -1.98
CA PRO A 134 -14.78 2.63 -3.21
C PRO A 134 -14.28 1.18 -3.21
N VAL A 135 -13.87 0.65 -2.06
CA VAL A 135 -13.39 -0.74 -1.95
C VAL A 135 -14.49 -1.77 -2.24
N ASP A 136 -15.76 -1.44 -1.96
CA ASP A 136 -16.89 -2.34 -2.25
C ASP A 136 -17.24 -2.33 -3.74
N LEU A 137 -16.94 -1.24 -4.44
CA LEU A 137 -17.30 -1.04 -5.84
C LEU A 137 -16.15 -1.29 -6.82
N VAL A 138 -14.89 -1.26 -6.39
CA VAL A 138 -13.73 -1.31 -7.29
C VAL A 138 -13.70 -2.57 -8.18
N GLY A 139 -14.23 -3.68 -7.68
CA GLY A 139 -14.33 -4.95 -8.44
C GLY A 139 -15.51 -5.02 -9.40
N SER A 140 -16.60 -4.28 -9.16
CA SER A 140 -17.86 -4.37 -9.92
C SER A 140 -18.15 -3.16 -10.81
N ASP A 141 -17.67 -1.97 -10.43
CA ASP A 141 -17.83 -0.71 -11.16
C ASP A 141 -16.54 0.13 -11.07
N LEU A 142 -15.49 -0.35 -11.72
CA LEU A 142 -14.20 0.34 -11.80
C LEU A 142 -14.34 1.75 -12.40
N ARG A 143 -15.26 1.95 -13.35
CA ARG A 143 -15.41 3.23 -14.03
C ARG A 143 -15.87 4.30 -13.05
N ALA A 144 -16.94 4.05 -12.29
CA ALA A 144 -17.43 4.99 -11.30
C ALA A 144 -16.36 5.32 -10.24
N VAL A 145 -15.63 4.32 -9.75
CA VAL A 145 -14.58 4.51 -8.75
C VAL A 145 -13.41 5.35 -9.30
N ARG A 146 -13.00 5.16 -10.56
CA ARG A 146 -11.96 6.00 -11.18
C ARG A 146 -12.42 7.44 -11.39
N ASP A 147 -13.67 7.64 -11.78
CA ASP A 147 -14.23 8.99 -11.94
C ASP A 147 -14.29 9.72 -10.58
N ALA A 148 -14.61 9.02 -9.49
CA ALA A 148 -14.52 9.54 -8.13
C ALA A 148 -13.09 9.91 -7.72
N ALA A 149 -12.10 9.09 -8.09
CA ALA A 149 -10.69 9.37 -7.82
C ALA A 149 -10.23 10.64 -8.55
N ARG A 150 -10.57 10.77 -9.84
CA ARG A 150 -10.28 11.97 -10.64
C ARG A 150 -10.91 13.23 -10.06
N ALA A 151 -12.16 13.15 -9.62
CA ALA A 151 -12.86 14.26 -8.97
C ALA A 151 -12.14 14.69 -7.67
N THR A 152 -11.63 13.73 -6.91
CA THR A 152 -10.81 14.01 -5.72
C THR A 152 -9.52 14.75 -6.08
N CYS A 153 -8.83 14.32 -7.15
CA CYS A 153 -7.63 14.99 -7.64
C CYS A 153 -7.86 16.38 -8.18
N ALA A 154 -9.03 16.64 -8.77
CA ALA A 154 -9.40 17.98 -9.20
C ALA A 154 -9.58 18.92 -7.99
N ARG A 155 -10.21 18.43 -6.92
CA ARG A 155 -10.46 19.20 -5.68
C ARG A 155 -9.18 19.54 -4.89
N LEU A 156 -8.17 18.69 -4.94
CA LEU A 156 -6.91 18.91 -4.23
C LEU A 156 -5.93 19.83 -4.98
N ARG A 157 -6.26 20.25 -6.21
CA ARG A 157 -5.44 21.15 -7.04
C ARG A 157 -5.93 22.61 -7.05
N THR A 158 -7.10 22.87 -6.47
CA THR A 158 -7.71 24.20 -6.29
C THR A 158 -7.49 24.70 -4.87
#